data_AF-T1BZ64-F1
#
_entry.id   AF-T1BZ64-F1
#
_cell.length_a   1.000
_cell.length_b   1.000
_cell.length_c   1.000
_cell.angle_alpha   90.00
_cell.angle_beta   90.00
_cell.angle_gamma   90.00
#
_symmetry.space_group_name_H-M   'P 1'
#
loop_
_entity.id
_entity.type
_entity.pdbx_description
1 polymer ?
#
loop_
_entity_poly.entity_id
_entity_poly.type
_entity_poly.pdbx_seq_one_letter_code
_entity_poly.pdbx_strand_id
1 'polypeptide(L)'
;NDFSRTYNAAYDTSVKGAFAYSHTWASLLPSLDAHYYVTDNWSAYGQAAAGMQAPMLFGSFYNPNQNQALSQAAQASYLAPEKTMNYQLGTVFKSSKLTASADVYYITNNNLVGYSV
;
A
#
# COMPACT_ATOMS: atom_id res chain seq x y z
N ASN A 1 -10.14 5.27 -6.57
CA ASN A 1 -9.77 4.76 -5.23
C ASN A 1 -8.74 5.73 -4.72
N ASP A 2 -9.16 6.59 -3.79
CA ASP A 2 -8.46 7.83 -3.49
C ASP A 2 -8.22 7.90 -1.99
N PHE A 3 -6.99 8.26 -1.59
CA PHE A 3 -6.61 8.47 -0.20
C PHE A 3 -6.21 9.93 -0.02
N SER A 4 -6.81 10.62 0.95
CA SER A 4 -6.49 12.02 1.25
C SER A 4 -5.87 12.13 2.63
N ARG A 5 -4.87 13.00 2.77
CA ARG A 5 -4.28 13.35 4.07
C ARG A 5 -4.15 14.85 4.22
N THR A 6 -4.64 15.34 5.36
CA THR A 6 -4.53 16.73 5.79
C THR A 6 -3.72 16.79 7.09
N TYR A 7 -2.79 17.75 7.17
CA TYR A 7 -2.02 18.06 8.37
C TYR A 7 -2.04 19.57 8.55
N ASN A 8 -2.40 20.03 9.74
CA ASN A 8 -2.39 21.44 10.08
C ASN A 8 -1.88 21.60 11.50
N ALA A 9 -0.69 22.18 11.62
CA ALA A 9 -0.03 22.42 12.89
C ALA A 9 0.30 23.91 13.01
N ALA A 10 -0.08 24.51 14.14
CA ALA A 10 0.33 25.88 14.48
C ALA A 10 1.86 25.99 14.67
N TYR A 11 2.49 24.87 15.04
CA TYR A 11 3.95 24.74 15.09
C TYR A 11 4.36 23.28 14.84
N ASP A 12 5.10 23.05 13.76
CA ASP A 12 5.66 21.77 13.35
C ASP A 12 7.18 21.76 13.61
N THR A 13 7.67 20.70 14.24
CA THR A 13 9.08 20.60 14.66
C THR A 13 10.02 20.29 13.50
N SER A 14 9.52 19.72 12.40
CA SER A 14 10.30 19.43 11.19
C SER A 14 10.58 20.69 10.39
N VAL A 15 9.58 21.57 10.21
CA VAL A 15 9.77 22.85 9.49
C VAL A 15 10.00 24.07 10.40
N LYS A 16 9.98 23.87 11.72
CA LYS A 16 10.23 24.89 12.76
C LYS A 16 9.32 26.13 12.63
N GLY A 17 8.03 25.89 12.37
CA GLY A 17 7.03 26.94 12.17
C GLY A 17 5.64 26.37 11.90
N ALA A 18 4.66 27.23 11.65
CA ALA A 18 3.33 26.77 11.26
C ALA A 18 3.39 26.00 9.93
N PHE A 19 2.73 24.85 9.86
CA PHE A 19 2.72 24.00 8.68
C PHE A 19 1.33 23.46 8.39
N ALA A 20 0.87 23.69 7.16
CA ALA A 20 -0.36 23.13 6.64
C ALA A 20 -0.06 22.37 5.34
N TYR A 21 -0.55 21.14 5.25
CA TYR A 21 -0.39 20.24 4.12
C TYR A 21 -1.71 19.52 3.84
N SER A 22 -2.07 19.41 2.57
CA SER A 22 -3.21 18.62 2.12
C SER A 22 -2.88 17.99 0.79
N HIS A 23 -3.07 16.68 0.67
CA HIS A 23 -2.81 15.96 -0.58
C HIS A 23 -3.70 14.73 -0.74
N THR A 24 -4.00 14.41 -2.00
CA THR A 24 -4.82 13.27 -2.39
C THR A 24 -4.05 12.39 -3.37
N TRP A 25 -3.88 11.13 -3.01
CA TRP A 25 -3.30 10.10 -3.86
C TRP A 25 -4.41 9.28 -4.49
N ALA A 26 -4.46 9.27 -5.82
CA ALA A 26 -5.38 8.44 -6.58
C ALA A 26 -4.62 7.29 -7.26
N SER A 27 -5.17 6.08 -7.17
CA SER A 27 -4.67 4.94 -7.95
C SER A 27 -5.81 4.04 -8.41
N LEU A 28 -5.65 3.46 -9.58
CA LEU A 28 -6.46 2.34 -10.02
C LEU A 28 -6.02 1.09 -9.24
N LEU A 29 -6.95 0.46 -8.53
CA LEU A 29 -6.70 -0.72 -7.70
C LEU A 29 -7.63 -1.86 -8.14
N PRO A 30 -7.34 -2.52 -9.29
CA PRO A 30 -8.17 -3.62 -9.75
C PRO A 30 -8.00 -4.84 -8.82
N SER A 31 -9.05 -5.64 -8.75
CA SER A 31 -9.05 -6.94 -8.11
C SER A 31 -9.76 -7.97 -8.98
N LEU A 32 -9.29 -9.21 -8.92
CA LEU A 32 -9.89 -10.36 -9.57
C LEU A 32 -9.88 -11.53 -8.59
N ASP A 33 -10.99 -12.24 -8.54
CA ASP A 33 -11.14 -13.50 -7.82
C ASP A 33 -11.72 -14.57 -8.74
N ALA A 34 -11.28 -15.81 -8.57
CA ALA A 34 -11.76 -16.96 -9.31
C ALA A 34 -11.85 -18.16 -8.38
N HIS A 35 -12.97 -18.88 -8.44
CA HIS A 35 -13.26 -20.03 -7.60
C HIS A 35 -13.67 -21.21 -8.47
N TYR A 36 -13.16 -22.40 -8.13
CA TYR A 36 -13.45 -23.63 -8.86
C TYR A 36 -13.71 -24.79 -7.89
N TYR A 37 -14.86 -25.44 -8.06
CA TYR A 37 -15.18 -26.67 -7.34
C TYR A 37 -14.61 -27.84 -8.13
N VAL A 38 -13.57 -28.48 -7.56
CA VAL A 38 -12.99 -29.69 -8.16
C VAL A 38 -13.92 -30.88 -7.92
N THR A 39 -14.53 -30.92 -6.72
CA THR A 39 -15.62 -31.82 -6.33
C THR A 39 -16.54 -31.09 -5.34
N ASP A 40 -17.66 -31.69 -4.95
CA ASP A 40 -18.59 -31.11 -3.95
C ASP A 40 -17.96 -30.83 -2.58
N ASN A 41 -16.83 -31.49 -2.28
CA ASN A 41 -16.11 -31.41 -1.02
C ASN A 41 -14.71 -30.80 -1.16
N TRP A 42 -14.32 -30.36 -2.36
CA TRP A 42 -13.01 -29.78 -2.62
C TRP A 42 -13.12 -28.60 -3.58
N SER A 43 -12.66 -27.43 -3.13
CA SER A 43 -12.60 -26.22 -3.95
C SER A 43 -11.20 -25.64 -3.97
N ALA A 44 -10.79 -25.12 -5.12
CA ALA A 44 -9.60 -24.28 -5.27
C ALA A 44 -10.03 -22.85 -5.63
N TYR A 45 -9.20 -21.88 -5.29
CA TYR A 45 -9.45 -20.48 -5.60
C TYR A 45 -8.16 -19.72 -5.83
N GLY A 46 -8.27 -18.61 -6.55
CA GLY A 46 -7.18 -17.69 -6.79
C GLY A 46 -7.66 -16.25 -6.75
N GLN A 47 -6.83 -15.37 -6.22
CA GLN A 47 -7.11 -13.95 -6.11
C GLN A 47 -5.89 -13.14 -6.51
N ALA A 48 -6.12 -12.03 -7.21
CA ALA A 48 -5.11 -11.04 -7.54
C ALA A 48 -5.66 -9.64 -7.25
N ALA A 49 -4.94 -8.83 -6.49
CA ALA A 49 -5.39 -7.49 -6.12
C ALA A 49 -4.25 -6.48 -6.06
N ALA A 50 -4.49 -5.30 -6.64
CA ALA A 50 -3.60 -4.17 -6.53
C ALA A 50 -3.83 -3.40 -5.21
N GLY A 51 -2.74 -3.00 -4.56
CA GLY A 51 -2.75 -2.18 -3.36
C GLY A 51 -1.96 -0.88 -3.54
N MET A 52 -2.20 0.07 -2.63
CA MET A 52 -1.46 1.33 -2.57
C MET A 52 -1.27 1.76 -1.11
N GLN A 53 -0.07 2.24 -0.78
CA GLN A 53 0.28 2.82 0.50
C GLN A 53 0.82 4.24 0.30
N ALA A 54 0.11 5.23 0.87
CA ALA A 54 0.57 6.61 0.85
C ALA A 54 1.78 6.80 1.79
N PRO A 55 2.78 7.61 1.40
CA PRO A 55 4.03 7.78 2.15
C PRO A 55 3.78 8.39 3.54
N MET A 56 4.66 8.13 4.52
CA MET A 56 4.55 8.67 5.88
C MET A 56 4.99 10.14 5.94
N LEU A 57 4.23 11.00 6.66
CA LEU A 57 4.54 12.44 6.74
C LEU A 57 5.93 12.72 7.36
N PHE A 58 6.35 11.97 8.38
CA PHE A 58 7.52 12.30 9.21
C PHE A 58 8.90 12.20 8.53
N GLY A 59 9.00 11.57 7.35
CA GLY A 59 10.25 11.58 6.56
C GLY A 59 10.10 12.10 5.13
N SER A 60 8.89 12.49 4.70
CA SER A 60 8.68 13.17 3.41
C SER A 60 8.96 14.69 3.49
N PHE A 61 8.98 15.30 4.69
CA PHE A 61 9.17 16.76 4.86
C PHE A 61 10.47 17.16 5.58
N TYR A 62 11.26 16.23 6.10
CA TYR A 62 12.47 16.56 6.85
C TYR A 62 13.73 16.05 6.13
N ASN A 63 14.41 16.93 5.42
CA ASN A 63 15.81 16.74 5.03
C ASN A 63 16.66 17.83 5.71
N PRO A 64 17.42 17.50 6.77
CA PRO A 64 18.19 18.48 7.55
C PRO A 64 19.32 19.16 6.76
N ASN A 65 19.63 18.69 5.54
CA ASN A 65 20.63 19.27 4.66
C ASN A 65 20.04 20.04 3.46
N GLN A 66 18.71 20.16 3.34
CA GLN A 66 18.09 20.90 2.23
C GLN A 66 17.50 22.24 2.69
N ASN A 67 18.34 23.26 2.62
CA ASN A 67 17.96 24.68 2.79
C ASN A 67 17.23 25.26 1.56
N GLN A 68 16.60 24.43 0.72
CA GLN A 68 16.02 24.88 -0.54
C GLN A 68 14.65 24.25 -0.72
N ALA A 69 13.67 25.09 -1.07
CA ALA A 69 12.37 24.67 -1.55
C ALA A 69 12.55 23.50 -2.54
N LEU A 70 12.08 22.32 -2.15
CA LEU A 70 12.11 21.14 -3.01
C LEU A 70 11.50 21.55 -4.35
N SER A 71 12.25 21.39 -5.45
CA SER A 71 11.68 21.57 -6.78
C SER A 71 10.41 20.70 -6.89
N GLN A 72 9.39 21.15 -7.63
CA GLN A 72 8.12 20.40 -7.75
C GLN A 72 8.35 18.93 -8.15
N ALA A 73 9.43 18.63 -8.88
CA ALA A 73 9.86 17.28 -9.23
C ALA A 73 10.37 16.45 -8.04
N ALA A 74 11.08 17.05 -7.07
CA ALA A 74 11.53 16.37 -5.85
C ALA A 74 10.38 16.15 -4.85
N GLN A 75 9.37 17.02 -4.83
CA GLN A 75 8.14 16.79 -4.06
C GLN A 75 7.34 15.60 -4.63
N ALA A 76 7.28 15.46 -5.95
CA ALA A 76 6.54 14.38 -6.62
C ALA A 76 7.13 12.97 -6.37
N SER A 77 8.45 12.83 -6.19
CA SER A 77 9.09 11.54 -5.93
C SER A 77 8.99 11.09 -4.46
N TYR A 78 9.10 12.00 -3.49
CA TYR A 78 8.91 11.71 -2.06
C TYR A 78 7.45 11.47 -1.66
N LEU A 79 6.52 11.94 -2.50
CA LEU A 79 5.09 11.77 -2.31
C LEU A 79 4.51 10.65 -3.18
N ALA A 80 5.32 9.93 -3.96
CA ALA A 80 4.81 8.81 -4.75
C ALA A 80 4.35 7.69 -3.80
N PRO A 81 3.11 7.18 -3.96
CA PRO A 81 2.64 6.09 -3.13
C PRO A 81 3.31 4.78 -3.55
N GLU A 82 3.62 3.94 -2.56
CA GLU A 82 4.08 2.57 -2.79
C GLU A 82 2.90 1.74 -3.32
N LYS A 83 3.14 0.92 -4.34
CA LYS A 83 2.10 0.08 -4.96
C LYS A 83 2.44 -1.38 -4.78
N THR A 84 1.42 -2.19 -4.53
CA THR A 84 1.57 -3.64 -4.40
C THR A 84 0.72 -4.39 -5.39
N MET A 85 1.17 -5.57 -5.80
CA MET A 85 0.33 -6.59 -6.40
C MET A 85 0.36 -7.82 -5.52
N ASN A 86 -0.81 -8.26 -5.09
CA ASN A 86 -1.00 -9.36 -4.14
C ASN A 86 -1.65 -10.51 -4.90
N TYR A 87 -1.02 -11.68 -4.88
CA TYR A 87 -1.54 -12.92 -5.45
C TYR A 87 -1.74 -13.94 -4.33
N GLN A 88 -2.91 -14.55 -4.30
CA GLN A 88 -3.25 -15.64 -3.39
C GLN A 88 -3.75 -16.81 -4.22
N LEU A 89 -3.27 -18.01 -3.91
CA LEU A 89 -3.81 -19.25 -4.42
C LEU A 89 -4.09 -20.16 -3.25
N GLY A 90 -5.28 -20.74 -3.21
CA GLY A 90 -5.74 -21.49 -2.06
C GLY A 90 -6.63 -22.66 -2.43
N THR A 91 -6.75 -23.58 -1.49
CA THR A 91 -7.61 -24.75 -1.61
C THR A 91 -8.24 -25.10 -0.29
N VAL A 92 -9.48 -25.57 -0.33
CA VAL A 92 -10.25 -25.99 0.84
C VAL A 92 -10.83 -27.37 0.57
N PHE A 93 -10.57 -28.30 1.48
CA PHE A 93 -11.20 -29.61 1.53
C PHE A 93 -12.12 -29.69 2.74
N LYS A 94 -13.36 -30.12 2.53
CA LYS A 94 -14.38 -30.21 3.58
C LYS A 94 -15.12 -31.54 3.49
N SER A 95 -15.09 -32.31 4.57
CA SER A 95 -15.85 -33.53 4.78
C SER A 95 -16.70 -33.43 6.05
N SER A 96 -17.49 -34.47 6.36
CA SER A 96 -18.29 -34.52 7.59
C SER A 96 -17.46 -34.60 8.88
N LYS A 97 -16.17 -34.97 8.79
CA LYS A 97 -15.28 -35.16 9.96
C LYS A 97 -14.04 -34.28 9.97
N LEU A 98 -13.68 -33.70 8.83
CA LEU A 98 -12.45 -32.91 8.66
C LEU A 98 -12.70 -31.74 7.72
N THR A 99 -12.24 -30.55 8.11
CA THR A 99 -12.08 -29.39 7.23
C THR A 99 -10.63 -28.96 7.29
N ALA A 100 -10.00 -28.79 6.14
CA ALA A 100 -8.62 -28.36 6.02
C ALA A 100 -8.47 -27.39 4.84
N SER A 101 -7.55 -26.44 4.96
CA SER A 101 -7.19 -25.53 3.88
C SER A 101 -5.68 -25.36 3.80
N ALA A 102 -5.22 -24.95 2.62
CA ALA A 102 -3.83 -24.60 2.37
C ALA A 102 -3.80 -23.45 1.37
N ASP A 103 -2.93 -22.48 1.63
CA ASP A 103 -2.87 -21.23 0.88
C ASP A 103 -1.42 -20.80 0.68
N VAL A 104 -1.13 -20.25 -0.49
CA VAL A 104 0.16 -19.64 -0.82
C VAL A 104 -0.05 -18.19 -1.24
N TYR A 105 0.91 -17.35 -0.86
CA TYR A 105 0.84 -15.91 -1.06
C TYR A 105 2.11 -15.44 -1.76
N TYR A 106 1.93 -14.58 -2.76
CA TYR A 106 3.03 -13.88 -3.41
C TYR A 106 2.66 -12.40 -3.53
N ILE A 107 3.47 -11.54 -2.93
CA ILE A 107 3.24 -10.09 -2.92
C ILE A 107 4.46 -9.43 -3.53
N THR A 108 4.24 -8.56 -4.51
CA THR A 108 5.29 -7.71 -5.07
C THR A 108 5.05 -6.25 -4.70
N ASN A 109 6.13 -5.55 -4.40
CA ASN A 109 6.13 -4.14 -4.08
C ASN A 109 6.90 -3.41 -5.18
N ASN A 110 6.26 -2.42 -5.81
CA ASN A 110 6.93 -1.46 -6.65
C ASN A 110 7.02 -0.15 -5.87
N ASN A 111 8.24 0.40 -5.80
CA ASN A 111 8.59 1.64 -5.08
C ASN A 111 8.65 1.49 -3.53
N LEU A 112 9.45 0.53 -3.05
CA LEU A 112 9.74 0.35 -1.63
C LEU A 112 10.39 1.63 -1.08
N VAL A 113 9.72 2.36 -0.18
CA VAL A 113 10.31 3.53 0.49
C VAL A 113 11.29 3.01 1.55
N GLY A 114 12.53 2.76 1.14
CA GLY A 114 13.61 2.39 2.05
C GLY A 114 14.12 3.60 2.81
N TYR A 115 13.87 3.66 4.12
CA TYR A 115 14.65 4.53 5.01
C TYR A 115 16.00 3.86 5.24
N SER A 116 17.05 4.34 4.55
CA SER A 116 18.42 4.05 4.97
C SER A 116 18.68 4.82 6.26
N VAL A 117 18.87 4.09 7.35
CA VAL A 117 19.34 4.61 8.65
C VAL A 117 20.82 4.96 8.61
#